data_AF-A0A349WCB0-F1
#
_entry.id   AF-A0A349WCB0-F1
#
_cell.length_a   1.000
_cell.length_b   1.000
_cell.length_c   1.000
_cell.angle_alpha   90.00
_cell.angle_beta   90.00
_cell.angle_gamma   90.00
#
_symmetry.space_group_name_H-M   'P 1'
#
loop_
_entity.id
_entity.type
_entity.pdbx_description
1 polymer ?
#
loop_
_entity_poly.entity_id
_entity_poly.type
_entity_poly.pdbx_seq_one_letter_code
_entity_poly.pdbx_strand_id
1 'polypeptide(L)'
;HMAFLEHLSHDDHAVLCAQPAPHGPLFAWLESQFHEQGALPWAVLRESLRDHACEALALKVMTGSHAQTEGDLHELRLELRDLLNRMLIEDIKAQQKALIALAPHDPTALERYRALEQKRNALQVIASGTA
;
A
#
# COMPACT_ATOMS: atom_id res chain seq x y z
N HIS A 1 -6.18 -0.39 13.79
CA HIS A 1 -5.93 0.98 14.31
C HIS A 1 -5.32 1.84 13.21
N MET A 2 -5.85 3.05 12.97
CA MET A 2 -5.42 3.93 11.87
C MET A 2 -3.98 4.45 11.99
N ALA A 3 -3.45 4.58 13.21
CA ALA A 3 -2.07 5.03 13.48
C ALA A 3 -0.97 4.18 12.81
N PHE A 4 -1.29 2.96 12.35
CA PHE A 4 -0.35 2.17 11.56
C PHE A 4 0.08 2.87 10.26
N LEU A 5 -0.76 3.75 9.68
CA LEU A 5 -0.45 4.50 8.46
C LEU A 5 0.82 5.36 8.58
N GLU A 6 1.21 5.77 9.80
CA GLU A 6 2.47 6.49 10.07
C GLU A 6 3.72 5.66 9.77
N HIS A 7 3.60 4.33 9.82
CA HIS A 7 4.71 3.39 9.67
C HIS A 7 4.86 2.91 8.21
N LEU A 8 3.97 3.35 7.34
CA LEU A 8 4.03 3.07 5.91
C LEU A 8 4.94 4.11 5.22
N SER A 9 5.83 3.62 4.37
CA SER A 9 6.62 4.48 3.50
C SER A 9 5.75 5.11 2.42
N HIS A 10 6.28 6.11 1.73
CA HIS A 10 5.58 6.73 0.60
C HIS A 10 5.25 5.72 -0.50
N ASP A 11 6.15 4.78 -0.77
CA ASP A 11 5.91 3.73 -1.78
C ASP A 11 4.82 2.75 -1.33
N ASP A 12 4.75 2.45 -0.03
CA ASP A 12 3.68 1.60 0.53
C ASP A 12 2.31 2.24 0.31
N HIS A 13 2.18 3.54 0.60
CA HIS A 13 0.95 4.28 0.32
C HIS A 13 0.63 4.30 -1.17
N ALA A 14 1.61 4.58 -2.03
CA ALA A 14 1.42 4.61 -3.47
C ALA A 14 0.89 3.28 -4.02
N VAL A 15 1.47 2.14 -3.62
CA VAL A 15 1.04 0.83 -4.10
C VAL A 15 -0.33 0.41 -3.55
N LEU A 16 -0.68 0.83 -2.33
CA LEU A 16 -2.00 0.61 -1.74
C LEU A 16 -3.08 1.46 -2.44
N CYS A 17 -2.80 2.75 -2.68
CA CYS A 17 -3.70 3.65 -3.39
C CYS A 17 -3.88 3.27 -4.87
N ALA A 18 -2.87 2.65 -5.49
CA ALA A 18 -2.93 2.13 -6.85
C ALA A 18 -3.71 0.81 -6.99
N GLN A 19 -4.18 0.20 -5.90
CA GLN A 19 -4.95 -1.04 -5.98
C GLN A 19 -6.25 -0.86 -6.79
N PRO A 20 -6.69 -1.89 -7.53
CA PRO A 20 -7.96 -1.82 -8.25
C PRO A 20 -9.13 -1.47 -7.34
N ALA A 21 -10.11 -0.76 -7.90
CA ALA A 21 -11.37 -0.52 -7.22
C ALA A 21 -11.99 -1.87 -6.76
N PRO A 22 -12.55 -1.94 -5.55
CA PRO A 22 -12.87 -0.82 -4.67
C PRO A 22 -11.77 -0.42 -3.66
N HIS A 23 -10.60 -1.09 -3.65
CA HIS A 23 -9.64 -0.97 -2.55
C HIS A 23 -8.77 0.29 -2.62
N GLY A 24 -8.21 0.62 -3.79
CA GLY A 24 -7.37 1.81 -3.96
C GLY A 24 -8.06 3.10 -3.53
N PRO A 25 -9.32 3.36 -3.94
CA PRO A 25 -10.08 4.53 -3.47
C PRO A 25 -10.26 4.60 -1.96
N LEU A 26 -10.44 3.46 -1.27
CA LEU A 26 -10.54 3.45 0.19
C LEU A 26 -9.20 3.77 0.86
N PHE A 27 -8.08 3.26 0.34
CA PHE A 27 -6.75 3.62 0.85
C PHE A 27 -6.42 5.09 0.64
N ALA A 28 -6.71 5.63 -0.55
CA ALA A 28 -6.50 7.05 -0.83
C ALA A 28 -7.35 7.95 0.08
N TRP A 29 -8.60 7.56 0.36
CA TRP A 29 -9.45 8.25 1.31
C TRP A 29 -8.90 8.17 2.74
N LEU A 30 -8.45 7.00 3.20
CA LEU A 30 -7.85 6.85 4.53
C LEU A 30 -6.57 7.68 4.69
N GLU A 31 -5.72 7.72 3.67
CA GLU A 31 -4.51 8.54 3.64
C GLU A 31 -4.85 10.03 3.75
N SER A 32 -5.88 10.51 3.02
CA SER A 32 -6.30 11.91 3.09
C SER A 32 -6.82 12.29 4.49
N GLN A 33 -7.65 11.43 5.09
CA GLN A 33 -8.12 11.64 6.46
C GLN A 33 -6.95 11.66 7.46
N PHE A 34 -5.96 10.79 7.27
CA PHE A 34 -4.79 10.71 8.14
C PHE A 34 -3.92 11.96 8.04
N HIS A 35 -3.67 12.45 6.83
CA HIS A 35 -2.86 13.64 6.60
C HIS A 35 -3.53 14.89 7.21
N GLU A 36 -4.85 15.01 7.08
CA GLU A 36 -5.59 16.19 7.55
C GLU A 36 -5.85 16.18 9.07
N GLN A 37 -6.16 15.02 9.66
CA GLN A 37 -6.70 14.92 11.02
C GLN A 37 -5.86 14.02 11.94
N GLY A 38 -4.83 13.36 11.42
CA GLY A 38 -4.11 12.30 12.13
C GLY A 38 -4.94 11.03 12.30
N ALA A 39 -4.56 10.20 13.28
CA ALA A 39 -5.26 8.94 13.55
C ALA A 39 -6.64 9.18 14.16
N LEU A 40 -7.69 8.80 13.43
CA LEU A 40 -9.08 8.90 13.90
C LEU A 40 -9.63 7.55 14.38
N PRO A 41 -10.52 7.56 15.41
CA PRO A 41 -11.28 6.38 15.79
C PRO A 41 -12.24 5.93 14.69
N TRP A 42 -12.52 4.63 14.61
CA TRP A 42 -13.45 4.07 13.62
C TRP A 42 -14.83 4.73 13.64
N ALA A 43 -15.36 5.06 14.83
CA ALA A 43 -16.67 5.72 14.93
C ALA A 43 -16.73 7.07 14.19
N VAL A 44 -15.61 7.82 14.19
CA VAL A 44 -15.48 9.10 13.47
C VAL A 44 -15.34 8.84 11.97
N LEU A 45 -14.45 7.93 11.57
CA LEU A 45 -14.25 7.56 10.17
C LEU A 45 -15.55 7.06 9.52
N ARG A 46 -16.32 6.25 10.24
CA ARG A 46 -17.61 5.73 9.78
C ARG A 46 -18.63 6.84 9.54
N GLU A 47 -18.62 7.89 10.36
CA GLU A 47 -19.48 9.05 10.14
C GLU A 47 -19.07 9.81 8.86
N SER A 48 -17.77 10.04 8.69
CA SER A 48 -17.20 10.69 7.50
C SER A 48 -17.39 9.89 6.21
N LEU A 49 -17.69 8.59 6.31
CA LEU A 49 -17.95 7.71 5.18
C LEU A 49 -19.40 7.72 4.71
N ARG A 50 -20.35 8.32 5.43
CA ARG A 50 -21.75 8.32 5.02
C ARG A 50 -21.93 8.91 3.62
N ASP A 51 -22.65 8.20 2.77
CA ASP A 51 -22.90 8.53 1.36
C ASP A 51 -21.62 8.58 0.48
N HIS A 52 -20.47 8.16 1.01
CA HIS A 52 -19.22 8.08 0.26
C HIS A 52 -19.13 6.78 -0.52
N ALA A 53 -18.51 6.80 -1.71
CA ALA A 53 -18.36 5.60 -2.56
C ALA A 53 -17.63 4.43 -1.88
N CYS A 54 -16.81 4.71 -0.86
CA CYS A 54 -16.07 3.68 -0.11
C CYS A 54 -16.84 3.14 1.11
N GLU A 55 -18.01 3.69 1.45
CA GLU A 55 -18.76 3.34 2.66
C GLU A 55 -19.03 1.84 2.76
N ALA A 56 -19.59 1.27 1.69
CA ALA A 56 -19.99 -0.13 1.66
C ALA A 56 -18.79 -1.08 1.90
N LEU A 57 -17.63 -0.77 1.30
CA LEU A 57 -16.41 -1.56 1.51
C LEU A 57 -15.90 -1.42 2.94
N ALA A 58 -15.80 -0.18 3.45
CA ALA A 58 -15.30 0.09 4.78
C ALA A 58 -16.14 -0.58 5.87
N LEU A 59 -17.49 -0.51 5.74
CA LEU A 59 -18.41 -1.23 6.63
C LEU A 59 -18.17 -2.74 6.55
N LYS A 60 -18.11 -3.32 5.34
CA LYS A 60 -17.88 -4.76 5.15
C LYS A 60 -16.59 -5.24 5.81
N VAL A 61 -15.49 -4.49 5.69
CA VAL A 61 -14.20 -4.82 6.31
C VAL A 61 -14.31 -4.76 7.84
N MET A 62 -14.95 -3.71 8.37
CA MET A 62 -15.02 -3.47 9.81
C MET A 62 -16.08 -4.29 10.55
N THR A 63 -17.03 -4.91 9.85
CA THR A 63 -18.08 -5.78 10.45
C THR A 63 -17.98 -7.24 10.00
N GLY A 64 -17.10 -7.56 9.06
CA GLY A 64 -16.94 -8.92 8.54
C GLY A 64 -16.27 -9.87 9.55
N SER A 65 -16.20 -11.15 9.20
CA SER A 65 -15.48 -12.17 9.99
C SER A 65 -14.00 -11.84 10.24
N HIS A 66 -13.42 -10.95 9.42
CA HIS A 66 -12.05 -10.45 9.56
C HIS A 66 -11.92 -9.20 10.45
N ALA A 67 -13.03 -8.65 10.97
CA ALA A 67 -13.00 -7.49 11.88
C ALA A 67 -12.32 -7.82 13.22
N GLN A 68 -12.27 -9.10 13.56
CA GLN A 68 -11.48 -9.64 14.66
C GLN A 68 -10.26 -10.32 14.04
N THR A 69 -9.17 -9.57 13.89
CA THR A 69 -7.90 -10.19 13.51
C THR A 69 -7.41 -11.00 14.69
N GLU A 70 -7.47 -12.33 14.58
CA GLU A 70 -6.85 -13.26 15.52
C GLU A 70 -5.35 -13.36 15.19
N GLY A 71 -4.50 -13.38 16.22
CA GLY A 71 -3.05 -13.51 16.06
C GLY A 71 -2.27 -12.46 16.85
N ASP A 72 -0.97 -12.70 16.99
CA ASP A 72 -0.08 -11.74 17.64
C ASP A 72 0.14 -10.51 16.73
N LEU A 73 0.03 -9.32 17.32
CA LEU A 73 0.13 -8.07 16.56
C LEU A 73 1.52 -7.86 15.94
N HIS A 74 2.58 -8.43 16.52
CA HIS A 74 3.92 -8.36 15.94
C HIS A 74 4.01 -9.27 14.72
N GLU A 75 3.52 -10.51 14.80
CA GLU A 75 3.47 -11.44 13.66
C GLU A 75 2.67 -10.86 12.49
N LEU A 76 1.48 -10.32 12.76
CA LEU A 76 0.64 -9.67 11.75
C LEU A 76 1.33 -8.49 11.07
N ARG A 77 2.16 -7.73 11.80
CA ARG A 77 2.95 -6.63 11.22
C ARG A 77 4.06 -7.13 10.32
N LEU A 78 4.71 -8.24 10.67
CA LEU A 78 5.73 -8.88 9.83
C LEU A 78 5.09 -9.39 8.53
N GLU A 79 3.98 -10.11 8.64
CA GLU A 79 3.25 -10.61 7.46
C GLU A 79 2.80 -9.48 6.53
N LEU A 80 2.27 -8.39 7.09
CA LEU A 80 1.88 -7.21 6.32
C LEU A 80 3.09 -6.56 5.64
N ARG A 81 4.22 -6.43 6.33
CA ARG A 81 5.45 -5.89 5.73
C ARG A 81 5.94 -6.77 4.59
N ASP A 82 5.89 -8.09 4.73
CA ASP A 82 6.25 -9.02 3.66
C ASP A 82 5.28 -8.97 2.47
N LEU A 83 3.99 -8.76 2.73
CA LEU A 83 3.01 -8.52 1.67
C LEU A 83 3.30 -7.23 0.92
N LEU A 84 3.54 -6.12 1.62
CA LEU A 84 3.86 -4.83 1.02
C LEU A 84 5.15 -4.91 0.19
N ASN A 85 6.20 -5.55 0.70
CA ASN A 85 7.44 -5.77 -0.05
C ASN A 85 7.19 -6.50 -1.37
N ARG A 86 6.32 -7.53 -1.37
CA ARG A 86 5.94 -8.25 -2.60
C ARG A 86 5.16 -7.36 -3.56
N MET A 87 4.22 -6.56 -3.06
CA MET A 87 3.46 -5.61 -3.89
C MET A 87 4.38 -4.58 -4.54
N LEU A 88 5.32 -4.02 -3.78
CA LEU A 88 6.32 -3.08 -4.30
C LEU A 88 7.23 -3.70 -5.36
N ILE A 89 7.65 -4.95 -5.18
CA ILE A 89 8.45 -5.67 -6.19
C ILE A 89 7.68 -5.81 -7.51
N GLU A 90 6.39 -6.16 -7.45
CA GLU A 90 5.57 -6.29 -8.66
C GLU A 90 5.31 -4.93 -9.34
N ASP A 91 5.06 -3.88 -8.57
CA ASP A 91 4.93 -2.52 -9.10
C ASP A 91 6.23 -2.05 -9.78
N ILE A 92 7.38 -2.27 -9.15
CA ILE A 92 8.69 -1.95 -9.73
C ILE A 92 8.90 -2.72 -11.05
N LYS A 93 8.54 -4.00 -11.12
CA LYS A 93 8.64 -4.78 -12.37
C LYS A 93 7.76 -4.20 -13.48
N ALA A 94 6.56 -3.74 -13.16
CA ALA A 94 5.67 -3.09 -14.12
C ALA A 94 6.26 -1.76 -14.63
N GLN A 95 6.78 -0.92 -13.72
CA GLN A 95 7.46 0.33 -14.08
C GLN A 95 8.70 0.08 -14.96
N GLN A 96 9.51 -0.93 -14.61
CA GLN A 96 10.68 -1.34 -15.38
C GLN A 96 10.30 -1.75 -16.81
N LYS A 97 9.22 -2.52 -16.99
CA LYS A 97 8.70 -2.90 -18.31
C LYS A 97 8.28 -1.66 -19.13
N ALA A 98 7.62 -0.69 -18.49
CA ALA A 98 7.25 0.56 -19.16
C ALA A 98 8.48 1.38 -19.58
N LEU A 99 9.51 1.46 -18.73
CA LEU A 99 10.74 2.18 -19.04
C LEU A 99 11.51 1.56 -20.22
N ILE A 100 11.53 0.23 -20.34
CA ILE A 100 12.13 -0.44 -21.51
C ILE A 100 11.42 -0.02 -22.80
N ALA A 101 10.09 0.07 -22.79
CA ALA A 101 9.33 0.54 -23.96
C ALA A 101 9.61 2.01 -24.30
N LEU A 102 9.95 2.84 -23.30
CA LEU A 102 10.28 4.26 -23.47
C LEU A 102 11.74 4.51 -23.84
N ALA A 103 12.65 3.56 -23.60
CA ALA A 103 14.08 3.72 -23.82
C ALA A 103 14.50 4.23 -25.22
N PRO A 104 13.81 3.88 -26.34
CA PRO A 104 14.13 4.44 -27.65
C PRO A 104 13.89 5.95 -27.77
N HIS A 105 13.03 6.52 -26.92
CA HIS A 105 12.54 7.90 -27.00
C HIS A 105 12.91 8.75 -25.78
N ASP A 106 13.33 8.12 -24.68
CA ASP A 106 13.73 8.80 -23.45
C ASP A 106 15.12 8.30 -23.02
N PRO A 107 16.19 9.10 -23.19
CA PRO A 107 17.55 8.70 -22.84
C PRO A 107 17.74 8.51 -21.33
N THR A 108 16.85 9.05 -20.50
CA THR A 108 16.90 8.89 -19.04
C THR A 108 16.14 7.64 -18.56
N ALA A 109 15.39 6.96 -19.44
CA ALA A 109 14.61 5.78 -19.05
C ALA A 109 15.50 4.63 -18.54
N LEU A 110 16.68 4.43 -19.14
CA LEU A 110 17.64 3.41 -18.70
C LEU A 110 18.26 3.75 -17.33
N GLU A 111 18.46 5.02 -17.02
CA GLU A 111 18.95 5.44 -15.70
C GLU A 111 17.89 5.15 -14.62
N ARG A 112 16.64 5.56 -14.86
CA ARG A 112 15.52 5.27 -13.96
C ARG A 112 15.32 3.76 -13.77
N TYR A 113 15.48 2.98 -14.85
CA TYR A 113 15.38 1.51 -14.78
C TYR A 113 16.41 0.92 -13.82
N ARG A 114 17.68 1.39 -13.87
CA ARG A 114 18.76 0.90 -12.98
C ARG A 114 18.50 1.26 -11.53
N ALA A 115 17.99 2.48 -11.26
CA ALA A 115 17.63 2.89 -9.91
C ALA A 115 16.51 1.98 -9.33
N LEU A 116 15.50 1.67 -10.15
CA LEU A 116 14.44 0.73 -9.79
C LEU A 116 14.96 -0.70 -9.59
N GLU A 117 15.94 -1.14 -10.39
CA GLU A 117 16.55 -2.46 -10.25
C GLU A 117 17.29 -2.61 -8.91
N GLN A 118 18.06 -1.59 -8.51
CA GLN A 118 18.73 -1.58 -7.21
C GLN A 118 17.72 -1.68 -6.06
N LYS A 119 16.63 -0.90 -6.13
CA LYS A 119 15.54 -0.93 -5.13
C LYS A 119 14.88 -2.31 -5.07
N ARG A 120 14.55 -2.91 -6.21
CA ARG A 120 13.97 -4.26 -6.29
C ARG A 120 14.88 -5.31 -5.65
N ASN A 121 16.16 -5.29 -5.98
CA ASN A 121 17.12 -6.25 -5.44
C ASN A 121 17.26 -6.12 -3.93
N ALA A 122 17.27 -4.89 -3.39
CA ALA A 122 17.26 -4.66 -1.94
C ALA A 122 16.01 -5.24 -1.27
N LEU A 123 14.82 -5.02 -1.84
CA LEU A 123 13.56 -5.58 -1.34
C LEU A 123 13.56 -7.12 -1.39
N GLN A 124 14.14 -7.72 -2.43
CA GLN A 124 14.25 -9.18 -2.56
C GLN A 124 15.16 -9.80 -1.51
N VAL A 125 16.27 -9.13 -1.16
CA VAL A 125 17.15 -9.56 -0.06
C VAL A 125 16.40 -9.53 1.27
N ILE A 126 15.66 -8.45 1.54
CA ILE A 126 14.83 -8.33 2.75
C ILE A 126 13.80 -9.46 2.81
N ALA A 127 13.06 -9.70 1.72
CA ALA A 127 12.04 -10.74 1.65
C ALA A 127 12.61 -12.18 1.69
N SER A 128 13.89 -12.38 1.38
CA SER A 128 14.54 -13.69 1.47
C SER A 128 15.26 -13.92 2.81
N GLY A 129 15.52 -12.86 3.56
CA GLY A 129 16.20 -12.89 4.87
C GLY A 129 15.24 -12.99 6.06
N THR A 130 13.93 -12.93 5.83
CA THR A 130 12.87 -13.14 6.83
C THR A 130 12.38 -14.59 6.93
N ALA A 131 13.21 -15.56 6.47
CA ALA A 131 12.96 -16.99 6.57
C ALA A 131 13.59 -17.63 7.81
#